data_AF-A0A074YLG6-F1
#
_entry.id   AF-A0A074YLG6-F1
#
_cell.length_a   1.000
_cell.length_b   1.000
_cell.length_c   1.000
_cell.angle_alpha   90.00
_cell.angle_beta   90.00
_cell.angle_gamma   90.00
#
_symmetry.space_group_name_H-M   'P 1'
#
loop_
_entity.id
_entity.type
_entity.pdbx_description
1 polymer ?
#
loop_
_entity_poly.entity_id
_entity_poly.type
_entity_poly.pdbx_seq_one_letter_code
_entity_poly.pdbx_strand_id
1 'polypeptide(L)'
;MAQTRATNALAPFLALSKSATSPRAAADLITQATSATNTYVFGELLQTPNIISLRDQPQYGNHYTLLELFAWGTWAEYQGASCSP
;
A
#
# COMPACT_ATOMS: atom_id res chain seq x y z
N MET A 1 -10.45 -20.70 -3.48
CA MET A 1 -9.73 -20.34 -4.73
C MET A 1 -9.57 -18.82 -4.95
N ALA A 2 -10.08 -17.93 -4.08
CA ALA A 2 -9.88 -16.47 -4.24
C ALA A 2 -8.52 -15.98 -3.72
N GLN A 3 -8.02 -16.56 -2.61
CA GLN A 3 -6.74 -16.18 -2.01
C GLN A 3 -5.56 -16.28 -2.99
N THR A 4 -5.49 -17.36 -3.77
CA THR A 4 -4.41 -17.61 -4.74
C THR A 4 -4.39 -16.58 -5.88
N ARG A 5 -5.54 -16.01 -6.23
CA ARG A 5 -5.62 -14.96 -7.26
C ARG A 5 -5.10 -13.64 -6.72
N ALA A 6 -5.41 -13.31 -5.48
CA ALA A 6 -4.92 -12.09 -4.84
C ALA A 6 -3.40 -12.12 -4.65
N THR A 7 -2.83 -13.26 -4.22
CA THR A 7 -1.37 -13.40 -4.10
C THR A 7 -0.67 -13.32 -5.46
N ASN A 8 -1.25 -13.91 -6.50
CA ASN A 8 -0.70 -13.82 -7.86
C ASN A 8 -0.77 -12.40 -8.44
N ALA A 9 -1.82 -11.64 -8.12
CA ALA A 9 -1.93 -10.23 -8.50
C ALA A 9 -0.92 -9.34 -7.75
N LEU A 10 -0.54 -9.73 -6.52
CA LEU A 10 0.42 -9.01 -5.66
C LEU A 10 1.88 -9.26 -6.07
N ALA A 11 2.20 -10.44 -6.61
CA ALA A 11 3.55 -10.82 -7.05
C ALA A 11 4.30 -9.77 -7.89
N PRO A 12 3.70 -9.15 -8.94
CA PRO A 12 4.38 -8.09 -9.69
C PRO A 12 4.64 -6.84 -8.84
N PHE A 13 3.70 -6.46 -7.97
CA PHE A 13 3.87 -5.30 -7.10
C PHE A 13 4.96 -5.51 -6.04
N LEU A 14 5.15 -6.73 -5.55
CA LEU A 14 6.28 -7.09 -4.67
C LEU A 14 7.63 -7.08 -5.38
N ALA A 15 7.66 -7.49 -6.65
CA ALA A 15 8.88 -7.39 -7.44
C ALA A 15 9.25 -5.92 -7.67
N LEU A 16 8.26 -5.09 -7.99
CA LEU A 16 8.43 -3.64 -8.16
C LEU A 16 8.82 -2.96 -6.84
N SER A 17 8.26 -3.38 -5.69
CA SER A 17 8.57 -2.73 -4.42
C SER A 17 10.03 -2.93 -4.03
N LYS A 18 10.65 -4.06 -4.41
CA LYS A 18 12.08 -4.31 -4.19
C LYS A 18 12.98 -3.38 -5.00
N SER A 19 12.58 -3.00 -6.21
CA SER A 19 13.34 -2.09 -7.08
C SER A 19 12.97 -0.61 -6.88
N ALA A 20 11.79 -0.33 -6.31
CA ALA A 20 11.32 1.00 -5.96
C ALA A 20 12.07 1.57 -4.74
N THR A 21 13.29 2.03 -4.99
CA THR A 21 14.18 2.67 -4.00
C THR A 21 13.89 4.15 -3.81
N SER A 22 13.10 4.77 -4.70
CA SER A 22 12.68 6.15 -4.55
C SER A 22 11.32 6.24 -3.86
N PRO A 23 11.11 7.22 -2.96
CA PRO A 23 9.85 7.37 -2.24
C PRO A 23 8.67 7.64 -3.18
N ARG A 24 8.92 8.33 -4.29
CA ARG A 24 7.92 8.54 -5.34
C ARG A 24 7.49 7.22 -5.98
N ALA A 25 8.43 6.36 -6.36
CA ALA A 25 8.11 5.07 -6.96
C ALA A 25 7.31 4.18 -6.02
N ALA A 26 7.62 4.20 -4.72
CA ALA A 26 6.88 3.46 -3.71
C ALA A 26 5.45 4.01 -3.52
N ALA A 27 5.25 5.33 -3.56
CA ALA A 27 3.92 5.94 -3.53
C ALA A 27 3.08 5.60 -4.78
N ASP A 28 3.68 5.68 -5.98
CA ASP A 28 3.03 5.27 -7.23
C ASP A 28 2.63 3.79 -7.18
N LEU A 29 3.47 2.94 -6.60
CA LEU A 29 3.19 1.52 -6.36
C LEU A 29 1.97 1.30 -5.48
N ILE A 30 1.86 2.04 -4.38
CA ILE A 30 0.71 1.99 -3.47
C ILE A 30 -0.57 2.32 -4.25
N THR A 31 -0.55 3.42 -5.01
CA THR A 31 -1.71 3.84 -5.80
C THR A 31 -2.10 2.82 -6.87
N GLN A 32 -1.12 2.21 -7.54
CA GLN A 32 -1.38 1.15 -8.51
C GLN A 32 -1.94 -0.11 -7.84
N ALA A 33 -1.38 -0.51 -6.70
CA ALA A 33 -1.78 -1.71 -5.98
C ALA A 33 -3.21 -1.57 -5.41
N THR A 34 -3.57 -0.41 -4.84
CA THR A 34 -4.93 -0.16 -4.33
C THR A 34 -5.97 0.00 -5.44
N SER A 35 -5.56 0.44 -6.63
CA SER A 35 -6.44 0.54 -7.81
C SER A 35 -6.56 -0.77 -8.59
N ALA A 36 -5.71 -1.77 -8.32
CA ALA A 36 -5.63 -3.01 -9.08
C ALA A 36 -6.79 -3.96 -8.74
N THR A 37 -7.52 -4.40 -9.77
CA THR A 37 -8.59 -5.38 -9.61
C THR A 37 -8.02 -6.74 -9.21
N ASN A 38 -8.59 -7.36 -8.17
CA ASN A 38 -8.14 -8.61 -7.55
C ASN A 38 -6.98 -8.50 -6.53
N THR A 39 -6.44 -7.31 -6.27
CA THR A 39 -5.43 -7.11 -5.23
C THR A 39 -6.12 -6.64 -3.95
N TYR A 40 -6.34 -7.56 -3.01
CA TYR A 40 -7.01 -7.27 -1.73
C TYR A 40 -6.13 -7.55 -0.52
N VAL A 41 -4.90 -8.02 -0.74
CA VAL A 41 -3.95 -8.33 0.33
C VAL A 41 -2.78 -7.38 0.13
N PHE A 42 -2.44 -6.61 1.16
CA PHE A 42 -1.34 -5.63 1.10
C PHE A 42 -0.32 -5.83 2.22
N GLY A 43 -0.53 -6.80 3.12
CA GLY A 43 0.34 -7.04 4.27
C GLY A 43 1.80 -7.28 3.89
N GLU A 44 2.06 -8.11 2.87
CA GLU A 44 3.43 -8.35 2.40
C GLU A 44 4.07 -7.10 1.78
N LEU A 45 3.27 -6.28 1.08
CA LEU A 45 3.75 -5.01 0.51
C LEU A 45 4.13 -4.04 1.63
N LEU A 46 3.29 -3.92 2.66
CA LEU A 46 3.49 -3.02 3.79
C LEU A 46 4.71 -3.38 4.64
N GLN A 47 5.08 -4.67 4.70
CA GLN A 47 6.29 -5.14 5.38
C GLN A 47 7.60 -4.83 4.63
N THR A 48 7.54 -4.32 3.40
CA THR A 48 8.78 -4.01 2.66
C THR A 48 9.42 -2.73 3.16
N PRO A 49 10.76 -2.69 3.29
CA PRO A 49 11.48 -1.55 3.87
C PRO A 49 11.29 -0.26 3.05
N ASN A 50 11.11 -0.38 1.73
CA ASN A 50 10.86 0.76 0.85
C ASN A 50 9.49 1.41 1.07
N ILE A 51 8.50 0.65 1.53
CA ILE A 51 7.18 1.16 1.88
C ILE A 51 7.22 1.74 3.30
N ILE A 52 7.84 1.03 4.26
CA ILE A 52 7.99 1.50 5.65
C ILE A 52 8.71 2.84 5.71
N SER A 53 9.73 3.07 4.87
CA SER A 53 10.47 4.34 4.84
C SER A 53 9.63 5.54 4.39
N LEU A 54 8.48 5.32 3.72
CA LEU A 54 7.54 6.39 3.38
C LEU A 54 6.86 6.99 4.60
N ARG A 55 6.73 6.23 5.68
CA ARG A 55 6.11 6.70 6.93
C ARG A 55 6.83 7.94 7.48
N ASP A 56 8.15 7.99 7.35
CA ASP A 56 8.97 9.11 7.82
C ASP A 56 9.00 10.29 6.83
N GLN A 57 8.42 10.14 5.63
CA GLN A 57 8.41 11.18 4.60
C GLN A 57 7.16 12.05 4.72
N PRO A 58 7.28 13.36 4.97
CA PRO A 58 6.11 14.24 5.14
C PRO A 58 5.26 14.37 3.85
N GLN A 59 5.85 14.14 2.68
CA GLN A 59 5.15 14.21 1.40
C GLN A 59 4.42 12.91 1.03
N TYR A 60 4.86 11.77 1.56
CA TYR A 60 4.36 10.44 1.15
C TYR A 60 3.79 9.61 2.30
N GLY A 61 3.88 10.09 3.55
CA GLY A 61 3.36 9.41 4.73
C GLY A 61 1.87 9.11 4.64
N ASN A 62 1.09 10.00 4.02
CA ASN A 62 -0.34 9.76 3.78
C ASN A 62 -0.60 8.52 2.90
N HIS A 63 0.28 8.22 1.93
CA HIS A 63 0.16 7.00 1.11
C HIS A 63 0.42 5.75 1.95
N TYR A 64 1.40 5.80 2.86
CA TYR A 64 1.68 4.70 3.78
C TYR A 64 0.48 4.44 4.70
N THR A 65 -0.07 5.49 5.33
CA THR A 65 -1.25 5.36 6.20
C THR A 65 -2.47 4.83 5.42
N LEU A 66 -2.67 5.27 4.18
CA LEU A 66 -3.70 4.71 3.31
C LEU A 66 -3.50 3.21 3.07
N LEU A 67 -2.28 2.78 2.74
CA LEU A 67 -1.99 1.35 2.53
C LEU A 67 -2.24 0.54 3.81
N GLU A 68 -1.85 1.07 4.97
CA GLU A 68 -2.09 0.46 6.29
C GLU A 68 -3.59 0.29 6.54
N LEU A 69 -4.37 1.32 6.21
CA LEU A 69 -5.81 1.28 6.32
C LEU A 69 -6.46 0.26 5.36
N PHE A 70 -5.96 0.14 4.13
CA PHE A 70 -6.43 -0.89 3.21
C PHE A 70 -6.07 -2.31 3.65
N ALA A 71 -4.98 -2.48 4.40
CA ALA A 71 -4.52 -3.78 4.86
C ALA A 71 -5.23 -4.25 6.14
N TRP A 72 -5.53 -3.35 7.07
CA TRP A 72 -6.03 -3.70 8.41
C TRP A 72 -7.24 -2.86 8.87
N GLY A 73 -7.45 -1.72 8.22
CA GLY A 73 -8.41 -0.72 8.65
C GLY A 73 -9.80 -0.93 8.09
N THR A 74 -10.69 -0.03 8.51
CA THR A 74 -12.10 -0.03 8.16
C THR A 74 -12.50 1.26 7.46
N TRP A 75 -13.66 1.23 6.78
CA TRP A 75 -14.22 2.42 6.15
C TRP A 75 -14.48 3.57 7.14
N ALA A 76 -14.83 3.25 8.39
CA ALA A 76 -15.02 4.27 9.43
C ALA A 76 -13.73 5.02 9.77
N GLU A 77 -12.61 4.29 9.87
CA GLU A 77 -11.29 4.87 10.09
C GLU A 77 -10.82 5.69 8.88
N TYR A 78 -11.18 5.30 7.64
CA TYR A 78 -10.92 6.11 6.45
C TYR A 78 -11.62 7.48 6.53
N GLN A 79 -12.90 7.47 6.90
CA GLN A 79 -13.66 8.71 7.07
C GLN A 79 -13.06 9.58 8.18
N GLY A 80 -12.64 8.98 9.29
CA GLY A 80 -11.95 9.69 10.37
C GLY A 80 -10.61 10.29 9.94
N ALA A 81 -9.80 9.55 9.17
CA ALA A 81 -8.52 10.02 8.65
C ALA A 81 -8.67 11.13 7.59
N SER A 82 -9.74 11.08 6.79
CA SER A 82 -10.06 12.16 5.83
C SER A 82 -10.52 13.45 6.51
N CYS A 83 -11.02 13.33 7.74
CA CYS A 83 -11.34 14.44 8.64
C CYS A 83 -10.17 14.71 9.61
N SER A 84 -8.96 14.88 9.09
CA SER A 84 -7.89 15.51 9.87
C SER A 84 -8.04 17.05 9.76
N PRO A 85 -8.18 17.79 10.88
CA PRO A 85 -8.32 19.25 10.90
C PRO A 85 -7.05 20.00 10.46
#